data_AF-R7VDY8-F1
#
_entry.id   AF-R7VDY8-F1
#
_cell.length_a   1.000
_cell.length_b   1.000
_cell.length_c   1.000
_cell.angle_alpha   90.00
_cell.angle_beta   90.00
_cell.angle_gamma   90.00
#
_symmetry.space_group_name_H-M   'P 1'
#
loop_
_entity.id
_entity.type
_entity.pdbx_description
1 polymer ?
#
loop_
_entity_poly.entity_id
_entity_poly.type
_entity_poly.pdbx_seq_one_letter_code
_entity_poly.pdbx_strand_id
1 'polypeptide(L)'
;MKNGGRHTQLMREIEGIHIKWGRHKQLRKEIEGVHMKNEGRHKQLMKEIEGVHMKNERRHKQLIKEIEGVHMKNKARHKQLMKEIEGVYMKNGGRYTQLMKEFEGVYMKNGRRHKQLRKEIEGVHMKKEGRHKQLMKEIEGVHMKNEGRHKQLMKESEGVHMKNGGRHKQLIKEIEGIHMKNGGRHKQLIKEIEGVHMQNERRHKQLIKEIEGIHMKMGEDINN
;
A
#
# COMPACT_ATOMS: atom_id res chain seq x y z
N MET A 1 9.13 19.76 -35.00
CA MET A 1 9.05 18.40 -35.58
C MET A 1 9.00 17.37 -34.45
N LYS A 2 8.23 16.28 -34.65
CA LYS A 2 7.77 15.32 -33.62
C LYS A 2 8.83 14.27 -33.28
N ASN A 3 9.52 14.39 -32.14
CA ASN A 3 10.37 13.30 -31.60
C ASN A 3 9.59 12.47 -30.58
N GLY A 4 8.73 11.58 -31.08
CA GLY A 4 7.94 10.63 -30.30
C GLY A 4 8.28 9.18 -30.64
N GLY A 5 9.57 8.82 -30.60
CA GLY A 5 10.03 7.46 -30.89
C GLY A 5 9.45 6.43 -29.91
N ARG A 6 8.93 5.32 -30.44
CA ARG A 6 8.64 4.10 -29.68
C ARG A 6 9.90 3.25 -29.72
N HIS A 7 10.48 2.94 -28.58
CA HIS A 7 11.64 2.05 -28.50
C HIS A 7 11.25 0.75 -27.78
N THR A 8 11.55 -0.38 -28.41
CA THR A 8 11.39 -1.73 -27.86
C THR A 8 12.76 -2.37 -27.78
N GLN A 9 13.19 -2.74 -26.57
CA GLN A 9 14.49 -3.34 -26.33
C GLN A 9 14.32 -4.63 -25.52
N LEU A 10 14.96 -5.70 -25.97
CA LEU A 10 14.94 -7.04 -25.40
C LEU A 10 16.40 -7.35 -25.05
N MET A 11 16.73 -7.48 -23.76
CA MET A 11 18.12 -7.65 -23.30
C MET A 11 18.13 -8.62 -22.12
N ARG A 12 19.12 -9.54 -22.10
CA ARG A 12 19.18 -10.68 -21.17
C ARG A 12 19.78 -10.34 -19.80
N GLU A 13 20.86 -9.56 -19.74
CA GLU A 13 21.60 -9.20 -18.50
C GLU A 13 22.18 -7.78 -18.65
N ILE A 14 22.00 -6.90 -17.64
CA ILE A 14 22.58 -5.52 -17.60
C ILE A 14 22.81 -5.08 -16.13
N GLU A 15 24.00 -4.56 -15.84
CA GLU A 15 24.41 -3.91 -14.57
C GLU A 15 23.76 -2.52 -14.35
N GLY A 16 22.46 -2.39 -14.59
CA GLY A 16 21.73 -1.14 -14.37
C GLY A 16 21.41 -0.34 -15.64
N ILE A 17 20.19 0.22 -15.69
CA ILE A 17 19.70 0.96 -16.86
C ILE A 17 19.23 2.34 -16.43
N HIS A 18 19.71 3.36 -17.14
CA HIS A 18 19.19 4.74 -17.07
C HIS A 18 18.39 5.05 -18.33
N ILE A 19 17.06 5.19 -18.21
CA ILE A 19 16.20 5.56 -19.34
C ILE A 19 15.95 7.06 -19.30
N LYS A 20 16.10 7.76 -20.43
CA LYS A 20 15.80 9.20 -20.55
C LYS A 20 14.86 9.44 -21.75
N TRP A 21 13.66 9.95 -21.46
CA TRP A 21 12.60 10.38 -22.38
C TRP A 21 11.93 9.31 -23.27
N GLY A 22 10.58 9.32 -23.35
CA GLY A 22 9.83 8.61 -24.39
C GLY A 22 8.67 7.72 -23.92
N ARG A 23 8.08 6.96 -24.85
CA ARG A 23 7.17 5.84 -24.57
C ARG A 23 7.94 4.54 -24.75
N HIS A 24 8.28 3.86 -23.65
CA HIS A 24 9.13 2.66 -23.69
C HIS A 24 8.33 1.40 -23.32
N LYS A 25 8.59 0.31 -24.07
CA LYS A 25 8.14 -1.05 -23.74
C LYS A 25 9.37 -1.95 -23.67
N GLN A 26 9.64 -2.53 -22.50
CA GLN A 26 10.79 -3.40 -22.29
C GLN A 26 10.34 -4.77 -21.75
N LEU A 27 11.02 -5.82 -22.23
CA LEU A 27 10.93 -7.19 -21.76
C LEU A 27 12.33 -7.62 -21.32
N ARG A 28 12.49 -8.03 -20.05
CA ARG A 28 13.82 -8.36 -19.49
C ARG A 28 13.71 -9.58 -18.55
N LYS A 29 14.74 -10.43 -18.56
CA LYS A 29 14.79 -11.68 -17.77
C LYS A 29 15.39 -11.44 -16.39
N GLU A 30 16.65 -10.99 -16.32
CA GLU A 30 17.37 -10.73 -15.07
C GLU A 30 18.04 -9.34 -15.14
N ILE A 31 17.93 -8.56 -14.07
CA ILE A 31 18.51 -7.21 -13.95
C ILE A 31 18.90 -6.98 -12.49
N GLU A 32 20.10 -6.52 -12.21
CA GLU A 32 20.45 -6.08 -10.86
C GLU A 32 19.60 -4.85 -10.46
N GLY A 33 19.56 -3.81 -11.30
CA GLY A 33 18.87 -2.58 -10.96
C GLY A 33 18.19 -1.84 -12.11
N VAL A 34 17.09 -1.15 -11.80
CA VAL A 34 16.42 -0.23 -12.72
C VAL A 34 16.33 1.16 -12.09
N HIS A 35 16.95 2.16 -12.71
CA HIS A 35 16.87 3.56 -12.25
C HIS A 35 16.17 4.45 -13.28
N MET A 36 15.05 5.06 -12.89
CA MET A 36 14.25 5.92 -13.77
C MET A 36 14.03 7.30 -13.16
N LYS A 37 14.25 8.36 -13.96
CA LYS A 37 14.16 9.76 -13.51
C LYS A 37 13.52 10.65 -14.58
N ASN A 38 12.49 11.38 -14.18
CA ASN A 38 11.81 12.43 -14.98
C ASN A 38 11.12 11.91 -16.26
N GLU A 39 10.49 10.75 -16.24
CA GLU A 39 9.88 10.18 -17.44
C GLU A 39 8.33 10.30 -17.48
N GLY A 40 7.79 10.00 -18.67
CA GLY A 40 6.44 10.36 -19.08
C GLY A 40 5.43 9.21 -18.98
N ARG A 41 5.63 8.15 -19.78
CA ARG A 41 4.72 7.00 -19.91
C ARG A 41 5.52 5.71 -20.20
N HIS A 42 5.59 4.80 -19.23
CA HIS A 42 6.40 3.59 -19.33
C HIS A 42 5.58 2.32 -19.10
N LYS A 43 5.93 1.25 -19.82
CA LYS A 43 5.43 -0.12 -19.63
C LYS A 43 6.61 -1.08 -19.54
N GLN A 44 6.71 -1.84 -18.47
CA GLN A 44 7.78 -2.82 -18.30
C GLN A 44 7.21 -4.19 -17.92
N LEU A 45 7.85 -5.22 -18.46
CA LEU A 45 7.69 -6.62 -18.07
C LEU A 45 9.07 -7.16 -17.68
N MET A 46 9.21 -7.56 -16.42
CA MET A 46 10.45 -8.06 -15.86
C MET A 46 10.18 -9.37 -15.10
N LYS A 47 11.14 -10.30 -15.12
CA LYS A 47 11.02 -11.58 -14.43
C LYS A 47 11.70 -11.50 -13.06
N GLU A 48 13.00 -11.30 -12.99
CA GLU A 48 13.76 -11.15 -11.74
C GLU A 48 14.54 -9.82 -11.73
N ILE A 49 14.45 -9.08 -10.63
CA ILE A 49 15.17 -7.82 -10.43
C ILE A 49 15.58 -7.68 -8.96
N GLU A 50 16.78 -7.22 -8.63
CA GLU A 50 17.08 -6.89 -7.22
C GLU A 50 16.37 -5.58 -6.84
N GLY A 51 16.59 -4.49 -7.58
CA GLY A 51 16.06 -3.17 -7.23
C GLY A 51 15.37 -2.37 -8.34
N VAL A 52 14.28 -1.69 -8.01
CA VAL A 52 13.66 -0.65 -8.86
C VAL A 52 13.60 0.67 -8.12
N HIS A 53 14.34 1.66 -8.61
CA HIS A 53 14.30 3.03 -8.13
C HIS A 53 13.67 3.98 -9.15
N MET A 54 12.61 4.67 -8.76
CA MET A 54 11.91 5.59 -9.67
C MET A 54 11.64 6.96 -9.03
N LYS A 55 12.02 8.04 -9.72
CA LYS A 55 11.83 9.43 -9.28
C LYS A 55 11.12 10.30 -10.33
N ASN A 56 10.11 11.08 -9.91
CA ASN A 56 9.42 12.07 -10.75
C ASN A 56 8.73 11.50 -12.01
N GLU A 57 8.00 10.38 -11.90
CA GLU A 57 7.30 9.80 -13.05
C GLU A 57 5.84 10.26 -13.13
N ARG A 58 5.36 10.50 -14.36
CA ARG A 58 3.97 10.88 -14.60
C ARG A 58 3.03 9.67 -14.64
N ARG A 59 3.33 8.66 -15.46
CA ARG A 59 2.47 7.47 -15.61
C ARG A 59 3.30 6.21 -15.85
N HIS A 60 3.11 5.21 -15.02
CA HIS A 60 3.89 3.99 -15.11
C HIS A 60 3.00 2.74 -14.99
N LYS A 61 3.28 1.71 -15.79
CA LYS A 61 2.73 0.36 -15.63
C LYS A 61 3.87 -0.66 -15.58
N GLN A 62 3.86 -1.51 -14.56
CA GLN A 62 4.89 -2.53 -14.33
C GLN A 62 4.22 -3.88 -14.11
N LEU A 63 4.79 -4.91 -14.70
CA LEU A 63 4.55 -6.31 -14.39
C LEU A 63 5.90 -6.93 -14.00
N ILE A 64 6.04 -7.33 -12.75
CA ILE A 64 7.26 -7.92 -12.19
C ILE A 64 6.88 -9.26 -11.56
N LYS A 65 7.67 -10.32 -11.77
CA LYS A 65 7.45 -11.61 -11.11
C LYS A 65 8.10 -11.59 -9.73
N GLU A 66 9.41 -11.40 -9.66
CA GLU A 66 10.19 -11.35 -8.42
C GLU A 66 11.01 -10.05 -8.36
N ILE A 67 11.00 -9.40 -7.18
CA ILE A 67 11.89 -8.27 -6.91
C ILE A 67 12.18 -8.06 -5.42
N GLU A 68 13.42 -7.86 -5.04
CA GLU A 68 13.76 -7.58 -3.63
C GLU A 68 13.16 -6.23 -3.20
N GLY A 69 13.47 -5.14 -3.94
CA GLY A 69 13.15 -3.80 -3.49
C GLY A 69 12.52 -2.88 -4.53
N VAL A 70 11.43 -2.19 -4.16
CA VAL A 70 10.83 -1.12 -4.97
C VAL A 70 10.82 0.21 -4.22
N HIS A 71 11.58 1.19 -4.70
CA HIS A 71 11.57 2.55 -4.17
C HIS A 71 10.97 3.56 -5.17
N MET A 72 9.90 4.24 -4.74
CA MET A 72 9.19 5.22 -5.57
C MET A 72 9.06 6.58 -4.89
N LYS A 73 9.47 7.63 -5.59
CA LYS A 73 9.34 9.03 -5.14
C LYS A 73 8.65 9.91 -6.18
N ASN A 74 7.72 10.76 -5.71
CA ASN A 74 7.04 11.81 -6.48
C ASN A 74 6.35 11.26 -7.75
N LYS A 75 5.32 10.43 -7.59
CA LYS A 75 4.60 9.84 -8.75
C LYS A 75 3.18 10.39 -8.87
N ALA A 76 2.75 10.65 -10.10
CA ALA A 76 1.38 11.10 -10.33
C ALA A 76 0.39 9.92 -10.46
N ARG A 77 0.68 8.92 -11.30
CA ARG A 77 -0.20 7.73 -11.48
C ARG A 77 0.60 6.46 -11.72
N HIS A 78 0.37 5.41 -10.94
CA HIS A 78 1.05 4.12 -11.07
C HIS A 78 0.08 2.95 -11.09
N LYS A 79 0.38 1.94 -11.92
CA LYS A 79 -0.20 0.60 -11.82
C LYS A 79 0.90 -0.44 -11.76
N GLN A 80 0.83 -1.35 -10.81
CA GLN A 80 1.78 -2.45 -10.66
C GLN A 80 1.03 -3.76 -10.46
N LEU A 81 1.53 -4.79 -11.13
CA LEU A 81 1.20 -6.18 -10.86
C LEU A 81 2.52 -6.88 -10.50
N MET A 82 2.58 -7.43 -9.30
CA MET A 82 3.79 -7.98 -8.70
C MET A 82 3.44 -9.29 -8.00
N LYS A 83 4.27 -10.33 -8.15
CA LYS A 83 4.00 -11.64 -7.54
C LYS A 83 4.70 -11.74 -6.17
N GLU A 84 6.02 -11.72 -6.14
CA GLU A 84 6.83 -11.88 -4.92
C GLU A 84 7.75 -10.67 -4.77
N ILE A 85 7.66 -9.99 -3.62
CA ILE A 85 8.50 -8.82 -3.31
C ILE A 85 8.82 -8.73 -1.83
N GLU A 86 10.09 -8.53 -1.48
CA GLU A 86 10.45 -8.28 -0.09
C GLU A 86 9.92 -6.90 0.37
N GLY A 87 10.32 -5.80 -0.31
CA GLY A 87 10.00 -4.44 0.15
C GLY A 87 9.40 -3.50 -0.88
N VAL A 88 8.33 -2.78 -0.51
CA VAL A 88 7.81 -1.64 -1.29
C VAL A 88 7.81 -0.35 -0.47
N TYR A 89 8.61 0.62 -0.90
CA TYR A 89 8.64 1.98 -0.34
C TYR A 89 8.06 3.01 -1.31
N MET A 90 7.04 3.75 -0.87
CA MET A 90 6.42 4.84 -1.63
C MET A 90 6.36 6.15 -0.87
N LYS A 91 6.84 7.22 -1.50
CA LYS A 91 6.79 8.59 -0.96
C LYS A 91 6.22 9.60 -1.95
N ASN A 92 5.32 10.46 -1.46
CA ASN A 92 4.71 11.57 -2.20
C ASN A 92 3.94 11.10 -3.44
N GLY A 93 2.80 10.48 -3.16
CA GLY A 93 2.05 9.75 -4.15
C GLY A 93 0.75 10.39 -4.60
N GLY A 94 0.48 10.39 -5.92
CA GLY A 94 -0.78 10.85 -6.50
C GLY A 94 -1.89 9.79 -6.47
N ARG A 95 -1.84 8.83 -7.40
CA ARG A 95 -2.82 7.73 -7.51
C ARG A 95 -2.13 6.40 -7.82
N TYR A 96 -2.40 5.38 -7.02
CA TYR A 96 -1.79 4.06 -7.20
C TYR A 96 -2.83 2.96 -7.25
N THR A 97 -2.54 1.95 -8.05
CA THR A 97 -3.23 0.67 -8.04
C THR A 97 -2.20 -0.43 -8.05
N GLN A 98 -2.18 -1.26 -7.02
CA GLN A 98 -1.25 -2.38 -6.88
C GLN A 98 -2.05 -3.67 -6.73
N LEU A 99 -1.64 -4.68 -7.49
CA LEU A 99 -2.05 -6.06 -7.31
C LEU A 99 -0.80 -6.86 -6.98
N MET A 100 -0.84 -7.52 -5.84
CA MET A 100 0.32 -8.00 -5.09
C MET A 100 -0.02 -9.37 -4.51
N LYS A 101 0.83 -10.39 -4.68
CA LYS A 101 0.57 -11.75 -4.17
C LYS A 101 1.21 -11.93 -2.78
N GLU A 102 2.54 -11.91 -2.68
CA GLU A 102 3.32 -12.23 -1.48
C GLU A 102 4.35 -11.12 -1.21
N PHE A 103 4.30 -10.53 -0.01
CA PHE A 103 5.14 -9.39 0.37
C PHE A 103 5.56 -9.43 1.83
N GLU A 104 6.81 -9.11 2.14
CA GLU A 104 7.20 -8.87 3.54
C GLU A 104 6.69 -7.48 3.97
N GLY A 105 7.10 -6.42 3.26
CA GLY A 105 6.93 -5.05 3.75
C GLY A 105 6.33 -4.06 2.77
N VAL A 106 5.35 -3.28 3.23
CA VAL A 106 4.82 -2.14 2.47
C VAL A 106 4.85 -0.87 3.30
N TYR A 107 5.64 0.10 2.86
CA TYR A 107 5.69 1.42 3.45
C TYR A 107 5.15 2.49 2.49
N MET A 108 4.17 3.25 2.97
CA MET A 108 3.60 4.37 2.21
C MET A 108 3.56 5.66 3.03
N LYS A 109 4.00 6.75 2.38
CA LYS A 109 4.01 8.08 2.98
C LYS A 109 3.52 9.14 2.01
N ASN A 110 2.63 10.01 2.49
CA ASN A 110 2.13 11.18 1.77
C ASN A 110 1.45 10.87 0.43
N GLY A 111 0.63 9.83 0.37
CA GLY A 111 -0.18 9.51 -0.78
C GLY A 111 -1.59 10.08 -0.72
N ARG A 112 -2.17 10.33 -1.90
CA ARG A 112 -3.52 10.94 -2.00
C ARG A 112 -4.61 9.90 -2.21
N ARG A 113 -4.39 8.90 -3.08
CA ARG A 113 -5.39 7.87 -3.40
C ARG A 113 -4.75 6.53 -3.75
N HIS A 114 -5.09 5.49 -3.00
CA HIS A 114 -4.52 4.17 -3.22
C HIS A 114 -5.60 3.09 -3.27
N LYS A 115 -5.40 2.13 -4.18
CA LYS A 115 -6.12 0.87 -4.25
C LYS A 115 -5.10 -0.26 -4.21
N GLN A 116 -5.25 -1.18 -3.27
CA GLN A 116 -4.37 -2.33 -3.17
C GLN A 116 -5.21 -3.59 -3.04
N LEU A 117 -4.80 -4.62 -3.76
CA LEU A 117 -5.27 -5.99 -3.62
C LEU A 117 -4.05 -6.86 -3.33
N ARG A 118 -4.09 -7.55 -2.20
CA ARG A 118 -2.97 -8.24 -1.57
C ARG A 118 -3.44 -9.61 -1.09
N LYS A 119 -2.65 -10.67 -1.29
CA LYS A 119 -2.99 -11.99 -0.73
C LYS A 119 -2.34 -12.16 0.64
N GLU A 120 -1.02 -12.23 0.68
CA GLU A 120 -0.25 -12.49 1.91
C GLU A 120 0.76 -11.36 2.12
N ILE A 121 0.75 -10.78 3.32
CA ILE A 121 1.68 -9.72 3.72
C ILE A 121 2.05 -9.82 5.20
N GLU A 122 3.32 -9.64 5.53
CA GLU A 122 3.71 -9.47 6.93
C GLU A 122 3.29 -8.07 7.42
N GLY A 123 3.87 -7.00 6.87
CA GLY A 123 3.64 -5.63 7.36
C GLY A 123 3.09 -4.62 6.36
N VAL A 124 2.08 -3.84 6.77
CA VAL A 124 1.67 -2.61 6.08
C VAL A 124 1.75 -1.39 6.98
N HIS A 125 2.58 -0.42 6.59
CA HIS A 125 2.69 0.87 7.25
C HIS A 125 2.25 2.02 6.33
N MET A 126 1.25 2.78 6.77
CA MET A 126 0.72 3.95 6.06
C MET A 126 0.76 5.20 6.92
N LYS A 127 1.23 6.30 6.33
CA LYS A 127 1.40 7.59 7.02
C LYS A 127 1.00 8.78 6.16
N LYS A 128 0.13 9.64 6.70
CA LYS A 128 -0.33 10.91 6.07
C LYS A 128 -0.98 10.69 4.71
N GLU A 129 -1.95 9.81 4.69
CA GLU A 129 -2.54 9.26 3.48
C GLU A 129 -4.02 9.71 3.35
N GLY A 130 -4.45 9.99 2.12
CA GLY A 130 -5.71 10.70 1.86
C GLY A 130 -6.94 9.80 1.77
N ARG A 131 -6.99 8.93 0.76
CA ARG A 131 -8.11 8.01 0.51
C ARG A 131 -7.63 6.62 0.08
N HIS A 132 -7.96 5.62 0.89
CA HIS A 132 -7.38 4.29 0.78
C HIS A 132 -8.48 3.25 0.66
N LYS A 133 -8.25 2.29 -0.24
CA LYS A 133 -9.04 1.07 -0.35
C LYS A 133 -8.08 -0.11 -0.40
N GLN A 134 -8.24 -1.03 0.54
CA GLN A 134 -7.43 -2.24 0.64
C GLN A 134 -8.34 -3.46 0.70
N LEU A 135 -7.95 -4.48 -0.05
CA LEU A 135 -8.47 -5.84 0.06
C LEU A 135 -7.27 -6.75 0.32
N MET A 136 -7.27 -7.41 1.47
CA MET A 136 -6.20 -8.29 1.95
C MET A 136 -6.82 -9.64 2.34
N LYS A 137 -6.09 -10.73 2.12
CA LYS A 137 -6.52 -12.06 2.55
C LYS A 137 -5.91 -12.37 3.90
N GLU A 138 -4.59 -12.44 4.00
CA GLU A 138 -3.83 -12.65 5.23
C GLU A 138 -2.85 -11.48 5.43
N ILE A 139 -2.82 -10.94 6.64
CA ILE A 139 -1.89 -9.88 7.00
C ILE A 139 -1.50 -9.91 8.48
N GLU A 140 -0.21 -10.01 8.80
CA GLU A 140 0.21 -10.00 10.21
C GLU A 140 -0.11 -8.62 10.82
N GLY A 141 0.43 -7.54 10.26
CA GLY A 141 0.32 -6.21 10.87
C GLY A 141 -0.13 -5.09 9.94
N VAL A 142 -1.11 -4.31 10.38
CA VAL A 142 -1.49 -3.03 9.75
C VAL A 142 -1.29 -1.87 10.69
N HIS A 143 -0.38 -0.97 10.34
CA HIS A 143 -0.17 0.30 11.04
C HIS A 143 -0.58 1.50 10.20
N MET A 144 -1.50 2.31 10.72
CA MET A 144 -2.04 3.49 10.06
C MET A 144 -1.90 4.74 10.93
N LYS A 145 -1.30 5.81 10.38
CA LYS A 145 -1.09 7.07 11.09
C LYS A 145 -1.49 8.30 10.28
N ASN A 146 -2.34 9.15 10.86
CA ASN A 146 -2.81 10.40 10.24
C ASN A 146 -3.53 10.16 8.90
N GLU A 147 -4.48 9.24 8.90
CA GLU A 147 -5.22 8.81 7.71
C GLU A 147 -6.51 9.61 7.50
N GLY A 148 -6.83 9.95 6.26
CA GLY A 148 -8.06 10.65 5.90
C GLY A 148 -9.28 9.74 5.87
N ARG A 149 -9.50 9.03 4.75
CA ARG A 149 -10.62 8.09 4.56
C ARG A 149 -10.11 6.71 4.16
N HIS A 150 -10.35 5.71 5.00
CA HIS A 150 -9.94 4.33 4.73
C HIS A 150 -11.14 3.40 4.55
N LYS A 151 -11.02 2.47 3.62
CA LYS A 151 -11.87 1.27 3.54
C LYS A 151 -10.98 0.03 3.47
N GLN A 152 -11.20 -0.91 4.37
CA GLN A 152 -10.47 -2.16 4.43
C GLN A 152 -11.44 -3.32 4.40
N LEU A 153 -11.06 -4.35 3.65
CA LEU A 153 -11.65 -5.67 3.70
C LEU A 153 -10.52 -6.66 3.95
N MET A 154 -10.60 -7.41 5.05
CA MET A 154 -9.61 -8.40 5.46
C MET A 154 -10.30 -9.71 5.76
N LYS A 155 -9.64 -10.83 5.44
CA LYS A 155 -10.10 -12.15 5.87
C LYS A 155 -9.47 -12.46 7.23
N GLU A 156 -8.16 -12.51 7.32
CA GLU A 156 -7.43 -12.74 8.57
C GLU A 156 -6.40 -11.63 8.81
N SER A 157 -6.20 -11.26 10.07
CA SER A 157 -5.13 -10.35 10.47
C SER A 157 -4.70 -10.57 11.92
N GLU A 158 -3.41 -10.52 12.24
CA GLU A 158 -3.01 -10.56 13.66
C GLU A 158 -3.33 -9.22 14.33
N GLY A 159 -2.93 -8.10 13.73
CA GLY A 159 -3.02 -6.80 14.38
C GLY A 159 -3.38 -5.62 13.47
N VAL A 160 -4.31 -4.79 13.95
CA VAL A 160 -4.59 -3.48 13.36
C VAL A 160 -4.36 -2.37 14.37
N HIS A 161 -3.36 -1.53 14.10
CA HIS A 161 -3.06 -0.33 14.87
C HIS A 161 -3.38 0.95 14.10
N MET A 162 -4.18 1.83 14.71
CA MET A 162 -4.62 3.08 14.09
C MET A 162 -4.45 4.27 15.02
N LYS A 163 -3.76 5.30 14.52
CA LYS A 163 -3.54 6.55 15.26
C LYS A 163 -3.96 7.77 14.45
N ASN A 164 -4.75 8.65 15.06
CA ASN A 164 -5.23 9.91 14.45
C ASN A 164 -5.97 9.66 13.13
N GLY A 165 -6.97 8.78 13.16
CA GLY A 165 -7.76 8.41 11.98
C GLY A 165 -8.92 9.36 11.70
N GLY A 166 -9.22 9.63 10.44
CA GLY A 166 -10.36 10.45 10.02
C GLY A 166 -11.65 9.64 9.97
N ARG A 167 -11.92 8.97 8.84
CA ARG A 167 -13.11 8.11 8.65
C ARG A 167 -12.70 6.73 8.17
N HIS A 168 -13.05 5.71 8.93
CA HIS A 168 -12.65 4.34 8.66
C HIS A 168 -13.86 3.41 8.55
N LYS A 169 -13.83 2.54 7.54
CA LYS A 169 -14.74 1.42 7.41
C LYS A 169 -13.93 0.14 7.26
N GLN A 170 -14.16 -0.82 8.14
CA GLN A 170 -13.49 -2.12 8.09
C GLN A 170 -14.53 -3.23 8.10
N LEU A 171 -14.28 -4.24 7.28
CA LEU A 171 -14.96 -5.52 7.30
C LEU A 171 -13.86 -6.56 7.46
N ILE A 172 -13.90 -7.30 8.57
CA ILE A 172 -12.86 -8.25 8.97
C ILE A 172 -13.56 -9.56 9.35
N LYS A 173 -13.04 -10.71 8.89
CA LYS A 173 -13.57 -12.01 9.31
C LYS A 173 -12.94 -12.37 10.66
N GLU A 174 -11.63 -12.56 10.71
CA GLU A 174 -10.90 -12.89 11.94
C GLU A 174 -9.79 -11.86 12.19
N ILE A 175 -9.60 -11.49 13.45
CA ILE A 175 -8.49 -10.63 13.87
C ILE A 175 -8.11 -10.86 15.34
N GLU A 176 -6.83 -10.96 15.66
CA GLU A 176 -6.44 -11.11 17.08
C GLU A 176 -6.64 -9.77 17.82
N GLY A 177 -6.06 -8.68 17.30
CA GLY A 177 -6.03 -7.41 18.02
C GLY A 177 -6.41 -6.17 17.21
N ILE A 178 -7.25 -5.31 17.80
CA ILE A 178 -7.44 -3.93 17.32
C ILE A 178 -7.01 -2.93 18.38
N HIS A 179 -6.11 -2.02 18.00
CA HIS A 179 -5.75 -0.86 18.80
C HIS A 179 -6.04 0.44 18.06
N MET A 180 -6.92 1.27 18.63
CA MET A 180 -7.26 2.59 18.07
C MET A 180 -7.04 3.72 19.07
N LYS A 181 -6.42 4.81 18.58
CA LYS A 181 -6.15 6.01 19.37
C LYS A 181 -6.46 7.28 18.60
N ASN A 182 -7.23 8.18 19.21
CA ASN A 182 -7.58 9.50 18.69
C ASN A 182 -8.27 9.44 17.32
N GLY A 183 -9.22 8.54 17.12
CA GLY A 183 -9.97 8.42 15.88
C GLY A 183 -11.21 9.31 15.79
N GLY A 184 -11.60 9.59 14.55
CA GLY A 184 -12.76 10.41 14.20
C GLY A 184 -14.05 9.60 14.14
N ARG A 185 -14.34 9.00 12.98
CA ARG A 185 -15.53 8.17 12.76
C ARG A 185 -15.17 6.78 12.28
N HIS A 186 -15.48 5.77 13.09
CA HIS A 186 -15.17 4.37 12.82
C HIS A 186 -16.46 3.55 12.64
N LYS A 187 -16.46 2.70 11.61
CA LYS A 187 -17.48 1.67 11.39
C LYS A 187 -16.78 0.34 11.15
N GLN A 188 -17.02 -0.63 12.01
CA GLN A 188 -16.40 -1.95 11.92
C GLN A 188 -17.48 -3.03 11.93
N LEU A 189 -17.31 -4.01 11.05
CA LEU A 189 -18.05 -5.26 11.05
C LEU A 189 -17.01 -6.38 11.16
N ILE A 190 -17.02 -7.10 12.28
CA ILE A 190 -16.03 -8.12 12.62
C ILE A 190 -16.77 -9.41 12.97
N LYS A 191 -16.34 -10.55 12.43
CA LYS A 191 -16.94 -11.83 12.80
C LYS A 191 -16.33 -12.30 14.12
N GLU A 192 -15.02 -12.46 14.19
CA GLU A 192 -14.30 -12.94 15.37
C GLU A 192 -13.14 -12.00 15.70
N ILE A 193 -12.97 -11.72 17.00
CA ILE A 193 -11.85 -10.93 17.50
C ILE A 193 -11.46 -11.31 18.93
N GLU A 194 -10.16 -11.43 19.20
CA GLU A 194 -9.69 -11.75 20.55
C GLU A 194 -9.67 -10.50 21.44
N GLY A 195 -9.17 -9.37 20.94
CA GLY A 195 -8.95 -8.17 21.75
C GLY A 195 -9.25 -6.84 21.05
N VAL A 196 -9.99 -5.97 21.73
CA VAL A 196 -10.21 -4.58 21.31
C VAL A 196 -9.71 -3.60 22.37
N HIS A 197 -8.81 -2.70 21.98
CA HIS A 197 -8.40 -1.55 22.77
C HIS A 197 -8.67 -0.22 22.05
N MET A 198 -9.43 0.67 22.68
CA MET A 198 -9.79 1.98 22.11
C MET A 198 -9.58 3.13 23.09
N GLN A 199 -9.00 4.24 22.59
CA GLN A 199 -8.77 5.44 23.37
C GLN A 199 -9.12 6.72 22.59
N ASN A 200 -9.89 7.63 23.20
CA ASN A 200 -10.22 8.96 22.66
C ASN A 200 -10.94 8.93 21.29
N GLU A 201 -11.89 8.02 21.12
CA GLU A 201 -12.69 7.91 19.89
C GLU A 201 -13.93 8.81 19.95
N ARG A 202 -14.14 9.65 18.92
CA ARG A 202 -15.29 10.58 18.91
C ARG A 202 -16.61 9.91 18.55
N ARG A 203 -16.61 9.03 17.54
CA ARG A 203 -17.82 8.32 17.07
C ARG A 203 -17.46 6.94 16.56
N HIS A 204 -17.90 5.94 17.31
CA HIS A 204 -17.61 4.56 17.00
C HIS A 204 -18.88 3.73 16.83
N LYS A 205 -18.89 2.85 15.82
CA LYS A 205 -19.93 1.84 15.61
C LYS A 205 -19.27 0.52 15.27
N GLN A 206 -19.44 -0.47 16.14
CA GLN A 206 -18.98 -1.84 15.96
C GLN A 206 -20.17 -2.77 15.90
N LEU A 207 -20.12 -3.74 14.99
CA LEU A 207 -20.92 -4.95 15.05
C LEU A 207 -19.92 -6.11 15.06
N ILE A 208 -19.85 -6.82 16.18
CA ILE A 208 -18.94 -7.92 16.42
C ILE A 208 -19.79 -9.15 16.74
N LYS A 209 -19.54 -10.27 16.07
CA LYS A 209 -20.32 -11.50 16.32
C LYS A 209 -19.78 -12.23 17.54
N GLU A 210 -18.47 -12.40 17.64
CA GLU A 210 -17.78 -13.13 18.72
C GLU A 210 -16.56 -12.31 19.20
N ILE A 211 -16.40 -12.18 20.52
CA ILE A 211 -15.32 -11.43 21.15
C ILE A 211 -14.89 -12.03 22.48
N GLU A 212 -13.58 -12.15 22.71
CA GLU A 212 -13.02 -12.70 23.96
C GLU A 212 -12.63 -11.62 24.97
N GLY A 213 -12.20 -10.43 24.51
CA GLY A 213 -11.76 -9.34 25.39
C GLY A 213 -12.01 -7.92 24.85
N ILE A 214 -12.54 -7.05 25.71
CA ILE A 214 -12.79 -5.63 25.39
C ILE A 214 -12.21 -4.72 26.48
N HIS A 215 -11.40 -3.74 26.06
CA HIS A 215 -11.01 -2.61 26.89
C HIS A 215 -11.29 -1.28 26.16
N MET A 216 -12.20 -0.47 26.72
CA MET A 216 -12.58 0.82 26.14
C MET A 216 -12.33 1.95 27.13
N LYS A 217 -11.49 2.91 26.74
CA LYS A 217 -11.34 4.19 27.45
C LYS A 217 -11.90 5.31 26.59
N MET A 218 -13.15 5.67 26.86
CA MET A 218 -13.80 6.81 26.21
C MET A 218 -13.11 8.11 26.64
N GLY A 219 -12.96 9.05 25.72
CA GLY A 219 -12.49 10.39 26.08
C GLY A 219 -13.60 11.10 26.86
N GLU A 220 -13.25 11.78 27.94
CA GLU A 220 -14.17 12.69 28.63
C GLU A 220 -14.66 13.73 27.63
N ASP A 221 -15.97 13.84 27.47
CA ASP A 221 -16.57 14.96 26.75
C ASP A 221 -16.23 16.23 27.54
N ILE A 222 -15.17 16.92 27.13
CA ILE A 222 -14.93 18.29 27.57
C ILE A 222 -15.99 19.14 26.87
N ASN A 223 -17.15 19.25 27.51
CA ASN A 223 -18.06 20.36 27.30
C ASN A 223 -17.34 21.62 27.80
N ASN A 224 -16.89 22.45 26.86
CA ASN A 224 -16.71 23.89 27.06
C ASN A 224 -16.77 24.59 25.69
#